data_AF-A0A132AL89-F1
#
_entry.id   AF-A0A132AL89-F1
#
_cell.length_a   1.000
_cell.length_b   1.000
_cell.length_c   1.000
_cell.angle_alpha   90.00
_cell.angle_beta   90.00
_cell.angle_gamma   90.00
#
_symmetry.space_group_name_H-M   'P 1'
#
loop_
_entity.id
_entity.type
_entity.pdbx_description
1 polymer ?
#
loop_
_entity_poly.entity_id
_entity_poly.type
_entity_poly.pdbx_seq_one_letter_code
_entity_poly.pdbx_strand_id
1 'polypeptide(L)'
;MAITEVFGEFRTGKTQISHTLCITCQISSDNFKGGKAIFIDTENTFRPGRLRKIAERFNLEVKTSLENVLYIRAYTSEHQHEVLGIKRLNKI
;
A
#
# COMPACT_ATOMS: atom_id res chain seq x y z
N MET A 1 -4.70 -18.07 2.84
CA MET A 1 -4.78 -16.68 2.36
C MET A 1 -6.12 -16.11 2.79
N ALA A 2 -6.17 -14.89 3.29
CA ALA A 2 -7.40 -14.26 3.78
C ALA A 2 -7.50 -12.83 3.26
N ILE A 3 -8.73 -12.31 3.18
CA ILE A 3 -9.04 -10.92 2.81
C ILE A 3 -9.60 -10.23 4.05
N THR A 4 -9.16 -9.00 4.32
CA THR A 4 -9.67 -8.17 5.42
C THR A 4 -10.24 -6.89 4.84
N GLU A 5 -11.55 -6.66 5.04
CA GLU A 5 -12.24 -5.47 4.59
C GLU A 5 -12.29 -4.42 5.71
N VAL A 6 -12.02 -3.16 5.36
CA VAL A 6 -12.18 -2.02 6.26
C VAL A 6 -13.15 -1.03 5.61
N PHE A 7 -14.37 -0.91 6.15
CA PHE A 7 -15.44 -0.07 5.62
C PHE A 7 -15.87 1.04 6.60
N GLY A 8 -16.58 2.05 6.10
CA GLY A 8 -17.10 3.19 6.88
C GLY A 8 -17.11 4.51 6.09
N GLU A 9 -17.66 5.57 6.68
CA GLU A 9 -17.82 6.90 6.04
C GLU A 9 -16.48 7.60 5.71
N PHE A 10 -16.53 8.67 4.91
CA PHE A 10 -15.35 9.51 4.68
C PHE A 10 -14.72 9.97 6.01
N ARG A 11 -13.39 10.06 6.07
CA ARG A 11 -12.59 10.43 7.26
C ARG A 11 -12.66 9.48 8.47
N THR A 12 -13.17 8.26 8.34
CA THR A 12 -13.10 7.24 9.42
C THR A 12 -11.77 6.48 9.50
N GLY A 13 -10.75 6.87 8.73
CA GLY A 13 -9.40 6.32 8.84
C GLY A 13 -9.03 5.20 7.85
N LYS A 14 -9.94 4.75 6.99
CA LYS A 14 -9.69 3.72 5.95
C LYS A 14 -8.41 3.96 5.15
N THR A 15 -8.31 5.12 4.50
CA THR A 15 -7.12 5.52 3.75
C THR A 15 -5.87 5.61 4.63
N GLN A 16 -6.01 6.02 5.89
CA GLN A 16 -4.86 6.16 6.81
C GLN A 16 -4.29 4.81 7.23
N ILE A 17 -5.15 3.81 7.49
CA ILE A 17 -4.68 2.45 7.80
C ILE A 17 -4.01 1.83 6.57
N SER A 18 -4.53 2.03 5.34
CA SER A 18 -3.88 1.56 4.11
C SER A 18 -2.47 2.14 3.94
N HIS A 19 -2.29 3.45 4.12
CA HIS A 19 -0.96 4.08 4.07
C HIS A 19 -0.02 3.55 5.15
N THR A 20 -0.53 3.25 6.36
CA THR A 20 0.27 2.69 7.45
C THR A 20 0.73 1.28 7.12
N LEU A 21 -0.18 0.43 6.62
CA LEU A 21 0.12 -0.94 6.24
C LEU A 21 1.17 -1.02 5.11
N CYS A 22 1.16 -0.09 4.15
CA CYS A 22 2.19 -0.03 3.10
C CYS A 22 3.61 0.14 3.64
N ILE A 23 3.78 0.73 4.83
CA ILE A 23 5.07 0.93 5.47
C ILE A 23 5.36 -0.18 6.48
N THR A 24 4.39 -0.51 7.34
CA THR A 24 4.63 -1.48 8.41
C THR A 24 4.82 -2.90 7.89
N CYS A 25 4.29 -3.24 6.70
CA CYS A 25 4.57 -4.52 6.06
C CYS A 25 6.05 -4.69 5.65
N GLN A 26 6.84 -3.62 5.64
CA GLN A 26 8.27 -3.67 5.29
C GLN A 26 9.16 -3.98 6.51
N ILE A 27 8.62 -3.90 7.72
CA ILE A 27 9.37 -4.09 8.97
C ILE A 27 9.58 -5.59 9.19
N SER A 28 10.83 -6.02 9.26
CA SER A 28 11.18 -7.41 9.56
C SER A 28 11.07 -7.71 11.07
N SER A 29 10.83 -8.98 11.38
CA SER A 29 10.82 -9.58 12.72
C SER A 29 11.23 -11.05 12.61
N ASP A 30 11.40 -11.74 13.75
CA ASP A 30 11.85 -13.14 13.77
C ASP A 30 11.00 -14.08 12.89
N ASN A 31 9.69 -13.80 12.79
CA ASN A 31 8.74 -14.61 12.04
C ASN A 31 8.29 -13.99 10.71
N PHE A 32 8.83 -12.83 10.33
CA PHE A 32 8.43 -12.12 9.12
C PHE A 32 9.57 -11.32 8.51
N LYS A 33 9.92 -11.59 7.24
CA LYS A 33 11.08 -10.96 6.60
C LYS A 33 10.86 -9.53 6.11
N GLY A 34 9.66 -8.98 6.26
CA GLY A 34 9.25 -7.78 5.54
C GLY A 34 8.80 -8.09 4.10
N GLY A 35 8.03 -7.19 3.52
CA GLY A 35 7.50 -7.33 2.17
C GLY A 35 7.27 -5.98 1.50
N LYS A 36 6.96 -6.03 0.21
CA LYS A 36 6.57 -4.87 -0.59
C LYS A 36 5.05 -4.70 -0.57
N ALA A 37 4.57 -3.51 -0.91
CA ALA A 37 3.14 -3.24 -0.99
C ALA A 37 2.73 -2.80 -2.39
N ILE A 38 1.52 -3.17 -2.79
CA ILE A 38 0.86 -2.61 -3.97
C ILE A 38 -0.32 -1.78 -3.45
N PHE A 39 -0.42 -0.53 -3.90
CA PHE A 39 -1.54 0.34 -3.62
C PHE A 39 -2.30 0.61 -4.91
N ILE A 40 -3.50 0.01 -5.04
CA ILE A 40 -4.42 0.27 -6.14
C ILE A 40 -5.39 1.35 -5.68
N ASP A 41 -5.34 2.51 -6.32
CA ASP A 41 -6.13 3.69 -5.93
C ASP A 41 -7.21 3.95 -6.98
N THR A 42 -8.47 3.89 -6.54
CA THR A 42 -9.65 4.15 -7.38
C THR A 42 -10.13 5.60 -7.29
N GLU A 43 -9.75 6.31 -6.23
CA GLU A 43 -10.34 7.63 -5.86
C GLU A 43 -9.30 8.74 -5.69
N ASN A 44 -8.05 8.51 -6.10
CA ASN A 44 -6.95 9.47 -5.91
C ASN A 44 -6.70 9.83 -4.44
N THR A 45 -6.75 8.84 -3.57
CA THR A 45 -6.55 8.99 -2.13
C THR A 45 -5.09 8.84 -1.71
N PHE A 46 -4.23 8.27 -2.55
CA PHE A 46 -2.84 8.01 -2.24
C PHE A 46 -2.04 9.30 -2.09
N ARG A 47 -1.28 9.43 -0.98
CA ARG A 47 -0.45 10.59 -0.69
C ARG A 47 0.94 10.13 -0.25
N PRO A 48 1.97 10.19 -1.13
CA PRO A 48 3.33 9.78 -0.78
C PRO A 48 3.90 10.51 0.45
N GLY A 49 3.51 11.77 0.66
CA GLY A 49 3.90 12.53 1.86
C GLY A 49 3.41 11.91 3.17
N ARG A 50 2.32 11.12 3.16
CA ARG A 50 1.88 10.35 4.33
C ARG A 50 2.82 9.17 4.60
N LEU A 51 3.22 8.43 3.57
CA LEU A 51 4.19 7.32 3.71
C LEU A 51 5.51 7.80 4.29
N ARG A 52 6.04 8.95 3.83
CA ARG A 52 7.28 9.55 4.35
C ARG A 52 7.24 9.71 5.88
N LYS A 53 6.19 10.35 6.39
CA LYS A 53 6.00 10.56 7.84
C LYS A 53 5.87 9.26 8.63
N ILE A 54 5.27 8.23 8.03
CA ILE A 54 5.11 6.92 8.66
C ILE A 54 6.45 6.17 8.67
N ALA A 55 7.22 6.21 7.58
CA ALA A 55 8.55 5.63 7.50
C ALA A 55 9.50 6.27 8.53
N GLU A 56 9.51 7.60 8.63
CA GLU A 56 10.25 8.35 9.65
C GLU A 56 9.89 7.91 11.07
N ARG A 57 8.58 7.76 11.37
CA ARG A 57 8.10 7.27 12.68
C ARG A 57 8.67 5.90 13.05
N PHE A 58 8.85 5.01 12.08
CA PHE A 58 9.38 3.66 12.29
C PHE A 58 10.90 3.57 12.06
N ASN A 59 11.59 4.71 11.91
CA ASN A 59 13.04 4.79 11.63
C ASN A 59 13.46 4.00 10.36
N LEU A 60 12.60 3.97 9.35
CA LEU A 60 12.91 3.37 8.05
C LEU A 60 13.49 4.40 7.08
N GLU A 61 14.33 3.93 6.15
CA GLU A 61 14.88 4.78 5.10
C GLU A 61 13.77 5.15 4.10
N VAL A 62 13.45 6.45 4.04
CA VAL A 62 12.27 6.97 3.34
C VAL A 62 12.27 6.64 1.85
N LYS A 63 13.40 6.78 1.17
CA LYS A 63 13.49 6.55 -0.29
C LYS A 63 13.19 5.09 -0.63
N THR A 64 13.87 4.17 0.03
CA THR A 64 13.69 2.71 -0.09
C THR A 64 12.26 2.32 0.27
N SER A 65 11.72 2.89 1.35
CA SER A 65 10.33 2.63 1.75
C SER A 65 9.31 3.04 0.70
N LEU A 66 9.53 4.15 -0.01
CA LEU A 66 8.68 4.56 -1.12
C LEU A 66 8.87 3.69 -2.36
N GLU A 67 10.10 3.27 -2.68
CA GLU A 67 10.41 2.35 -3.79
C GLU A 67 9.78 0.96 -3.61
N ASN A 68 9.55 0.54 -2.36
CA ASN A 68 8.86 -0.71 -2.01
C ASN A 68 7.33 -0.65 -2.16
N VAL A 69 6.76 0.51 -2.51
CA VAL A 69 5.31 0.66 -2.72
C VAL A 69 5.02 0.90 -4.20
N LEU A 70 4.47 -0.12 -4.87
CA LEU A 70 3.97 0.02 -6.23
C LEU A 70 2.59 0.68 -6.20
N TYR A 71 2.52 1.91 -6.69
CA TYR A 71 1.26 2.65 -6.81
C TYR A 71 0.70 2.54 -8.23
N ILE A 72 -0.60 2.23 -8.34
CA ILE A 72 -1.33 2.20 -9.61
C ILE A 72 -2.69 2.88 -9.41
N ARG A 73 -3.08 3.74 -10.35
CA ARG A 73 -4.40 4.36 -10.37
C ARG A 73 -5.33 3.65 -11.34
N ALA A 74 -6.41 3.09 -10.82
CA ALA A 74 -7.48 2.50 -11.62
C ALA A 74 -8.57 3.55 -11.88
N TYR A 75 -8.84 3.86 -13.14
CA TYR A 75 -9.84 4.87 -13.54
C TYR A 75 -11.21 4.26 -13.84
N THR A 76 -11.25 2.96 -14.12
CA THR A 76 -12.46 2.19 -14.44
C THR A 76 -12.39 0.81 -13.81
N SER A 77 -13.53 0.14 -13.67
CA SER A 77 -13.59 -1.25 -13.21
C SER A 77 -12.83 -2.21 -14.14
N GLU A 78 -12.90 -1.98 -15.46
CA GLU A 78 -12.12 -2.72 -16.47
C GLU A 78 -10.61 -2.59 -16.18
N HIS A 79 -10.11 -1.36 -16.03
CA HIS A 79 -8.71 -1.11 -15.73
C HIS A 79 -8.31 -1.70 -14.36
N GLN A 80 -9.19 -1.68 -13.36
CA GLN A 80 -8.93 -2.35 -12.08
C GLN A 80 -8.74 -3.87 -12.25
N HIS A 81 -9.56 -4.52 -13.09
CA HIS A 81 -9.43 -5.95 -13.39
C HIS A 81 -8.15 -6.26 -14.17
N GLU A 82 -7.82 -5.43 -15.16
CA GLU A 82 -6.54 -5.54 -15.88
C GLU A 82 -5.36 -5.45 -14.93
N VAL A 83 -5.34 -4.45 -14.03
CA VAL A 83 -4.27 -4.26 -13.05
C VAL A 83 -4.09 -5.51 -12.18
N LEU A 84 -5.17 -6.12 -11.71
CA LEU A 84 -5.13 -7.37 -10.93
C LEU A 84 -4.61 -8.56 -11.76
N GLY A 85 -4.88 -8.59 -13.07
CA GLY A 85 -4.43 -9.64 -13.99
C GLY A 85 -2.98 -9.47 -14.50
N ILE A 86 -2.34 -8.32 -14.29
CA ILE A 86 -0.99 -8.05 -14.78
C ILE A 86 0.02 -9.05 -14.16
N LYS A 87 0.71 -9.83 -15.00
CA LYS A 87 1.82 -10.74 -14.64
C LYS A 87 2.96 -10.08 -13.83
N ARG A 88 3.01 -8.75 -13.81
CA ARG A 88 3.98 -7.94 -13.04
C ARG A 88 3.66 -7.93 -11.54
N LEU A 89 2.41 -8.16 -11.12
CA LEU A 89 2.05 -8.40 -9.71
C LEU A 89 2.60 -9.74 -9.22
N ASN A 90 2.68 -10.75 -10.10
CA ASN A 90 3.25 -12.07 -9.78
C ASN A 90 4.79 -12.10 -9.69
N LYS A 91 5.46 -10.95 -9.86
CA LYS A 91 6.93 -10.80 -9.79
C LYS A 91 7.41 -10.05 -8.54
N ILE A 92 6.50 -9.70 -7.63
CA ILE A 92 6.81 -9.07 -6.34
C ILE A 92 6.86 -10.13 -5.25
#